data_AF-A0A0Q4QBK2-F1
#
_entry.id   AF-A0A0Q4QBK2-F1
#
_cell.length_a   1.000
_cell.length_b   1.000
_cell.length_c   1.000
_cell.angle_alpha   90.00
_cell.angle_beta   90.00
_cell.angle_gamma   90.00
#
_symmetry.space_group_name_H-M   'P 1'
#
loop_
_entity.id
_entity.type
_entity.pdbx_description
1 polymer ?
#
loop_
_entity_poly.entity_id
_entity_poly.type
_entity_poly.pdbx_seq_one_letter_code
_entity_poly.pdbx_strand_id
1 'polypeptide(L)'
;MTLLLAILAAASGTAAALLAYLASPQQQWRAAGPWPSRRRGWPGAACALASLLAMLRVLAPMEAVFAWAVLLMFVWSLAPFLGAWRARTRARGPA
;
A
#
# COMPACT_ATOMS: atom_id res chain seq x y z
N MET A 1 -15.91 -12.47 14.36
CA MET A 1 -14.67 -11.76 14.74
C MET A 1 -13.54 -11.95 13.73
N THR A 2 -13.32 -13.15 13.21
CA THR A 2 -12.31 -13.47 12.18
C THR A 2 -12.44 -12.65 10.88
N LEU A 3 -13.66 -12.46 10.36
CA LEU A 3 -13.87 -11.64 9.14
C LEU A 3 -13.39 -10.19 9.32
N LEU A 4 -13.71 -9.58 10.46
CA LEU A 4 -13.31 -8.21 10.76
C LEU A 4 -11.78 -8.08 10.87
N LEU A 5 -11.12 -9.06 11.50
CA LEU A 5 -9.65 -9.12 11.54
C LEU A 5 -9.04 -9.27 10.15
N ALA A 6 -9.62 -10.10 9.28
CA ALA A 6 -9.16 -10.25 7.90
C ALA A 6 -9.29 -8.94 7.10
N ILE A 7 -10.40 -8.23 7.25
CA ILE A 7 -10.61 -6.91 6.61
C ILE A 7 -9.58 -5.90 7.14
N LEU A 8 -9.36 -5.83 8.45
CA LEU A 8 -8.36 -4.94 9.04
C LEU A 8 -6.94 -5.28 8.59
N ALA A 9 -6.61 -6.57 8.49
CA ALA A 9 -5.32 -7.03 8.00
C ALA A 9 -5.09 -6.59 6.55
N ALA A 10 -6.07 -6.81 5.67
CA ALA A 10 -5.99 -6.43 4.27
C ALA A 10 -5.93 -4.90 4.08
N ALA A 11 -6.77 -4.16 4.80
CA ALA A 11 -6.83 -2.70 4.73
C ALA A 11 -5.53 -2.06 5.21
N SER A 12 -5.00 -2.50 6.35
CA SER A 12 -3.72 -2.01 6.89
C SER A 12 -2.53 -2.39 6.00
N GLY A 13 -2.52 -3.59 5.41
CA GLY A 13 -1.47 -4.02 4.48
C GLY A 13 -1.48 -3.21 3.19
N THR A 14 -2.67 -2.94 2.65
CA THR A 14 -2.85 -2.07 1.49
C THR A 14 -2.39 -0.66 1.79
N ALA A 15 -2.79 -0.10 2.94
CA ALA A 15 -2.36 1.22 3.38
C ALA A 15 -0.83 1.29 3.56
N ALA A 16 -0.21 0.25 4.10
CA ALA A 16 1.24 0.15 4.25
C ALA A 16 1.97 0.27 2.90
N ALA A 17 1.55 -0.53 1.91
CA ALA A 17 2.13 -0.54 0.58
C ALA A 17 1.93 0.81 -0.12
N LEU A 18 0.74 1.41 -0.02
CA LEU A 18 0.47 2.73 -0.57
C LEU A 18 1.32 3.82 0.09
N LEU A 19 1.40 3.85 1.42
CA LEU A 19 2.23 4.83 2.14
C LEU A 19 3.72 4.70 1.78
N ALA A 20 4.22 3.48 1.62
CA ALA A 20 5.58 3.23 1.16
C ALA A 20 5.80 3.71 -0.28
N TYR A 21 4.85 3.44 -1.19
CA TYR A 21 4.90 3.94 -2.56
C TYR A 21 4.88 5.47 -2.61
N LEU A 22 4.05 6.09 -1.79
CA LEU A 22 3.92 7.54 -1.70
C LEU A 22 5.15 8.24 -1.06
N ALA A 23 5.96 7.50 -0.31
CA ALA A 23 7.24 8.00 0.17
C ALA A 23 8.34 7.95 -0.91
N SER A 24 8.14 7.19 -1.99
CA SER A 24 9.12 7.01 -3.07
C SER A 24 9.31 8.29 -3.91
N PRO A 25 10.56 8.64 -4.30
CA PRO A 25 10.81 9.83 -5.11
C PRO A 25 10.21 9.79 -6.52
N GLN A 26 10.07 8.59 -7.12
CA GLN A 26 9.55 8.42 -8.48
C GLN A 26 8.01 8.29 -8.55
N GLN A 27 7.30 8.78 -7.52
CA GLN A 27 5.85 8.65 -7.41
C GLN A 27 5.09 9.52 -8.44
N GLN A 28 4.27 8.89 -9.27
CA GLN A 28 3.46 9.59 -10.30
C GLN A 28 2.07 10.07 -9.82
N TRP A 29 1.67 9.73 -8.59
CA TRP A 29 0.32 10.08 -8.08
C TRP A 29 0.19 11.54 -7.65
N ARG A 30 1.29 12.26 -7.42
CA ARG A 30 1.31 13.65 -6.96
C ARG A 30 2.03 14.53 -7.97
N ALA A 31 1.35 15.58 -8.41
CA ALA A 31 1.94 16.64 -9.21
C ALA A 31 2.69 17.67 -8.33
N ALA A 32 2.22 17.87 -7.09
CA ALA A 32 2.66 18.93 -6.18
C ALA A 32 3.91 18.58 -5.34
N GLY A 33 4.84 17.79 -5.89
CA GLY A 33 6.09 17.45 -5.21
C GLY A 33 5.98 16.40 -4.09
N PRO A 34 7.10 16.13 -3.38
CA PRO A 34 7.28 14.98 -2.50
C PRO A 34 6.31 14.99 -1.32
N TRP A 35 5.87 13.80 -0.91
CA TRP A 35 4.97 13.63 0.23
C TRP A 35 5.58 14.19 1.53
N PRO A 36 4.84 14.89 2.40
CA PRO A 36 5.40 15.51 3.61
C PRO A 36 6.03 14.49 4.57
N SER A 37 5.52 13.27 4.61
CA SER A 37 6.11 12.13 5.35
C SER A 37 7.23 11.40 4.59
N ARG A 38 7.78 11.92 3.47
CA ARG A 38 8.89 11.28 2.74
C ARG A 38 10.11 10.99 3.63
N ARG A 39 10.36 11.84 4.64
CA ARG A 39 11.44 11.63 5.63
C ARG A 39 11.07 10.68 6.78
N ARG A 40 9.80 10.29 6.88
CA ARG A 40 9.23 9.49 7.96
C ARG A 40 8.49 8.31 7.32
N GLY A 41 9.24 7.30 6.87
CA GLY A 41 8.71 6.04 6.34
C GLY A 41 8.11 5.11 7.40
N TRP A 42 8.17 5.51 8.68
CA TRP A 42 7.62 4.75 9.80
C TRP A 42 6.11 4.42 9.74
N PRO A 43 5.19 5.25 9.18
CA PRO A 43 3.77 4.91 9.20
C PRO A 43 3.47 3.76 8.24
N GLY A 44 4.19 3.66 7.11
CA GLY A 44 4.10 2.50 6.22
C GLY A 44 4.57 1.22 6.92
N ALA A 45 5.72 1.28 7.61
CA ALA A 45 6.24 0.15 8.38
C ALA A 45 5.31 -0.27 9.53
N ALA A 46 4.75 0.70 10.26
CA ALA A 46 3.80 0.44 11.35
C ALA A 46 2.52 -0.24 10.83
N CYS A 47 1.96 0.24 9.71
CA CYS A 47 0.83 -0.40 9.05
C CYS A 47 1.18 -1.81 8.54
N ALA A 48 2.39 -2.01 8.00
CA ALA A 48 2.83 -3.32 7.50
C ALA A 48 2.92 -4.34 8.64
N LEU A 49 3.48 -3.93 9.77
CA LEU A 49 3.58 -4.74 10.98
C LEU A 49 2.20 -5.07 11.56
N ALA A 50 1.33 -4.06 11.68
CA ALA A 50 -0.05 -4.27 12.15
C ALA A 50 -0.82 -5.25 11.26
N SER A 51 -0.65 -5.17 9.94
CA SER A 51 -1.25 -6.09 8.97
C SER A 51 -0.77 -7.53 9.17
N LEU A 52 0.54 -7.73 9.30
CA LEU A 52 1.12 -9.05 9.53
C LEU A 52 0.65 -9.65 10.86
N LEU A 53 0.68 -8.86 11.93
CA LEU A 53 0.19 -9.29 13.24
C LEU A 53 -1.29 -9.67 13.20
N ALA A 54 -2.11 -8.98 12.42
CA ALA A 54 -3.51 -9.33 12.22
C ALA A 54 -3.69 -10.61 11.39
N MET A 55 -2.90 -10.81 10.32
CA MET A 55 -2.94 -12.07 9.54
C MET A 55 -2.54 -13.29 10.36
N LEU A 56 -1.55 -13.15 11.25
CA LEU A 56 -1.11 -14.20 12.18
C LEU A 56 -2.20 -14.63 13.19
N ARG A 57 -3.28 -13.85 13.34
CA ARG A 57 -4.45 -14.24 14.16
C ARG A 57 -5.51 -15.02 13.39
N VAL A 58 -5.39 -15.10 12.07
CA VAL A 58 -6.40 -15.70 11.18
C VAL A 58 -5.85 -16.88 10.39
N LEU A 59 -4.55 -16.88 10.08
CA LEU A 59 -3.88 -17.87 9.22
C LEU A 59 -2.73 -18.56 9.96
N ALA A 60 -2.32 -19.73 9.46
CA ALA A 60 -1.08 -20.34 9.93
C ALA A 60 0.13 -19.44 9.62
N PRO A 61 1.23 -19.49 10.39
CA PRO A 61 2.32 -18.52 10.26
C PRO A 61 2.90 -18.40 8.85
N MET A 62 3.11 -19.53 8.16
CA MET A 62 3.66 -19.54 6.81
C MET A 62 2.68 -18.95 5.78
N GLU A 63 1.40 -19.27 5.92
CA GLU A 63 0.31 -18.73 5.08
C GLU A 63 0.14 -17.23 5.28
N ALA A 64 0.23 -16.76 6.53
CA ALA A 64 0.13 -15.35 6.87
C ALA A 64 1.25 -14.54 6.20
N VAL A 65 2.50 -15.00 6.30
CA VAL A 65 3.65 -14.33 5.65
C VAL A 65 3.49 -14.36 4.12
N PHE A 66 3.08 -15.49 3.55
CA PHE A 66 2.86 -15.62 2.12
C PHE A 66 1.76 -14.68 1.62
N ALA A 67 0.58 -14.71 2.24
CA ALA A 67 -0.55 -13.86 1.88
C ALA A 67 -0.22 -12.37 2.05
N TRP A 68 0.50 -12.02 3.12
CA TRP A 68 0.99 -10.67 3.37
C TRP A 68 1.96 -10.20 2.28
N ALA A 69 2.93 -11.04 1.90
CA ALA A 69 3.87 -10.73 0.82
C ALA A 69 3.17 -10.56 -0.54
N VAL A 70 2.22 -11.45 -0.87
CA VAL A 70 1.41 -11.36 -2.09
C VAL A 70 0.60 -10.07 -2.11
N LEU A 71 -0.03 -9.69 -0.99
CA LEU A 71 -0.79 -8.44 -0.89
C LEU A 71 0.11 -7.22 -1.13
N LEU A 72 1.26 -7.16 -0.46
CA LEU A 72 2.22 -6.06 -0.63
C LEU A 72 2.72 -5.97 -2.07
N MET A 73 3.12 -7.12 -2.64
CA MET A 73 3.57 -7.22 -4.03
C MET A 73 2.48 -6.74 -5.00
N PHE A 74 1.25 -7.22 -4.83
CA PHE A 74 0.11 -6.83 -5.67
C PHE A 74 -0.12 -5.32 -5.66
N VAL A 75 -0.17 -4.71 -4.46
CA VAL A 75 -0.41 -3.27 -4.34
C VAL A 75 0.76 -2.47 -4.91
N TRP A 76 2.01 -2.88 -4.67
CA TRP A 76 3.18 -2.22 -5.25
C TRP A 76 3.30 -2.39 -6.76
N SER A 77 2.84 -3.51 -7.33
CA SER A 77 2.73 -3.66 -8.77
C SER A 77 1.64 -2.75 -9.33
N LEU A 78 0.48 -2.66 -8.69
CA LEU A 78 -0.66 -1.91 -9.20
C LEU A 78 -0.50 -0.38 -9.07
N ALA A 79 0.11 0.09 -7.98
CA ALA A 79 0.30 1.51 -7.69
C ALA A 79 0.96 2.31 -8.83
N PRO A 80 2.11 1.94 -9.42
CA PRO A 80 2.72 2.69 -10.51
C PRO A 80 1.83 2.75 -11.75
N PHE A 81 1.15 1.66 -12.12
CA PHE A 81 0.25 1.65 -13.27
C PHE A 81 -0.96 2.58 -13.09
N LEU A 82 -1.58 2.57 -11.90
CA LEU A 82 -2.65 3.51 -11.57
C LEU A 82 -2.15 4.96 -11.59
N GLY A 83 -0.90 5.18 -11.21
CA GLY A 83 -0.24 6.49 -11.27
C GLY A 83 -0.09 6.98 -12.69
N ALA A 84 0.49 6.14 -13.56
CA ALA A 84 0.67 6.43 -14.97
C ALA A 84 -0.68 6.66 -15.66
N TRP A 85 -1.68 5.82 -15.39
CA TRP A 85 -3.02 5.98 -15.96
C TRP A 85 -3.65 7.31 -15.57
N ARG A 86 -3.56 7.68 -14.28
CA ARG A 86 -4.08 8.97 -13.78
C ARG A 86 -3.33 10.17 -14.36
N ALA A 87 -2.03 10.08 -14.56
CA ALA A 87 -1.25 11.13 -15.21
C ALA A 87 -1.69 11.32 -16.67
N ARG A 88 -1.92 10.21 -17.40
CA ARG A 88 -2.42 10.22 -18.79
C ARG A 88 -3.83 10.80 -18.89
N THR A 89 -4.74 10.49 -17.97
CA THR A 89 -6.10 11.04 -18.01
C THR A 89 -6.12 12.54 -17.73
N ARG A 90 -5.27 13.04 -16.82
CA ARG A 90 -5.10 14.49 -16.60
C ARG A 90 -4.54 15.21 -17.82
N ALA A 91 -3.55 14.62 -18.49
CA ALA A 91 -2.99 15.20 -19.71
C ALA A 91 -4.00 15.24 -20.88
N ARG A 92 -5.08 14.44 -20.81
CA ARG A 92 -6.18 14.40 -21.79
C ARG A 92 -7.43 15.17 -21.34
N GLY A 93 -7.37 15.90 -20.22
CA GLY A 93 -8.49 16.73 -19.74
C GLY A 93 -8.92 17.78 -20.77
N PRO A 94 -10.19 18.23 -20.75
CA PRO A 94 -10.79 18.97 -21.87
C PRO A 94 -9.99 20.24 -22.16
N ALA A 95 -9.63 20.38 -23.44
CA ALA A 95 -9.02 21.58 -24.01
C ALA A 95 -9.95 22.79 -23.84
#